data_AF-A0A938MAK0-F1
#
_entry.id   AF-A0A938MAK0-F1
#
_cell.length_a   1.000
_cell.length_b   1.000
_cell.length_c   1.000
_cell.angle_alpha   90.00
_cell.angle_beta   90.00
_cell.angle_gamma   90.00
#
_symmetry.space_group_name_H-M   'P 1'
#
loop_
_entity.id
_entity.type
_entity.pdbx_description
1 polymer ?
#
loop_
_entity_poly.entity_id
_entity_poly.type
_entity_poly.pdbx_seq_one_letter_code
_entity_poly.pdbx_strand_id
1 'polypeptide(L)'
;MAGLLGPAAGAKFHAWRFALYAALLLSHSILSAQPIAREVAELCNYVKNGGFEEGDKLPATWARYPAKDENDNVQLRDTASAHTGQASGLIASVTPYTPGKPWMQWNQYGIAVEGGSTLIVSFWTKTAGVAPAHAGIHFYGEGRKHLGFVKIDGPKAADDWTHVRQNVPAPPDALTMGFVLYAAEKGKTWFDDAAAIGTPTTTAARATPTLDGKLTEPCWGEQNAITTFVAHTGDKLVTEKARAWLAFDDQNLYIAFRCPHPPGAKLRQQAKQHDGDTWLDDSIEVFLDPLHNHRDYVQLCVNSLGVIRDSRAKDTAWQSSARAAVQREDAAWTIELAIPYEPLGLGLDAGTTWGINLVWNNRVRGEVATWSLGGFHAPGRFGNVSLSPDLSRFFRADLAKRLDEKEREREAMRKELDAAELPARCLDEPLRRLGQATAAIEALRRIADAAAPLPEGRWVAVRGKLADVSTMAADARRSAMNELFKVGQTGEKGDFRVAIAHSLQKIRRTGPLTDAPLIRRVRLDAARDEAESFQLVVLPNGQALKNVKVEAKPLAGPGGSVPLVWHRVGYVETAPPAYPTEYVGWWPDPLLPAGPFDVAADERQPLWFTAVVPPDAK
;
A
#
# COMPACT_ATOMS: atom_id res chain seq x y z
N MET A 1 -48.00 -31.59 -11.35
CA MET A 1 -47.61 -30.19 -11.09
C MET A 1 -46.10 -30.08 -11.19
N ALA A 2 -45.63 -29.81 -12.41
CA ALA A 2 -44.28 -29.36 -12.67
C ALA A 2 -44.21 -27.84 -12.46
N GLY A 3 -43.06 -27.35 -12.01
CA GLY A 3 -42.66 -25.94 -12.13
C GLY A 3 -42.90 -25.08 -10.90
N LEU A 4 -41.81 -24.78 -10.18
CA LEU A 4 -41.46 -23.45 -9.63
C LEU A 4 -40.42 -23.56 -8.50
N LEU A 5 -39.22 -24.07 -8.80
CA LEU A 5 -38.01 -23.71 -8.05
C LEU A 5 -36.88 -23.56 -9.07
N GLY A 6 -36.59 -22.31 -9.45
CA GLY A 6 -35.55 -21.97 -10.41
C GLY A 6 -34.12 -22.11 -9.86
N PRO A 7 -33.09 -21.87 -10.69
CA PRO A 7 -31.67 -22.11 -10.36
C PRO A 7 -31.10 -21.26 -9.21
N ALA A 8 -31.89 -20.37 -8.63
CA ALA A 8 -31.47 -19.41 -7.60
C ALA A 8 -31.28 -20.01 -6.20
N ALA A 9 -31.76 -21.24 -5.94
CA ALA A 9 -31.64 -21.87 -4.63
C ALA A 9 -30.23 -22.45 -4.36
N GLY A 10 -29.52 -22.90 -5.40
CA GLY A 10 -28.15 -23.43 -5.27
C GLY A 10 -27.08 -22.34 -5.04
N ALA A 11 -27.25 -21.18 -5.67
CA ALA A 11 -26.33 -20.03 -5.56
C ALA A 11 -26.43 -19.32 -4.19
N LYS A 12 -27.63 -19.24 -3.61
CA LYS A 12 -27.85 -18.61 -2.28
C LYS A 12 -27.30 -19.45 -1.13
N PHE A 13 -27.24 -20.78 -1.27
CA PHE A 13 -26.64 -21.67 -0.26
C PHE A 13 -25.11 -21.61 -0.24
N HIS A 14 -24.45 -21.30 -1.36
CA HIS A 14 -22.98 -21.14 -1.43
C HIS A 14 -22.51 -19.77 -0.93
N ALA A 15 -23.27 -18.71 -1.20
CA ALA A 15 -22.97 -17.35 -0.71
C ALA A 15 -22.99 -17.24 0.83
N TRP A 16 -23.85 -18.02 1.51
CA TRP A 16 -23.98 -17.98 2.97
C TRP A 16 -22.79 -18.63 3.69
N ARG A 17 -22.20 -19.69 3.13
CA ARG A 17 -20.97 -20.30 3.65
C ARG A 17 -19.73 -19.42 3.41
N PHE A 18 -19.68 -18.72 2.28
CA PHE A 18 -18.65 -17.71 2.00
C PHE A 18 -18.73 -16.53 2.96
N ALA A 19 -19.94 -16.04 3.26
CA ALA A 19 -20.15 -14.94 4.21
C ALA A 19 -19.83 -15.34 5.66
N LEU A 20 -20.13 -16.58 6.07
CA LEU A 20 -19.80 -17.06 7.41
C LEU A 20 -18.28 -17.24 7.62
N TYR A 21 -17.55 -17.69 6.58
CA TYR A 21 -16.08 -17.79 6.61
C TYR A 21 -15.38 -16.42 6.50
N ALA A 22 -15.90 -15.50 5.67
CA ALA A 22 -15.39 -14.14 5.57
C ALA A 22 -15.70 -13.31 6.84
N ALA A 23 -16.85 -13.54 7.49
CA ALA A 23 -17.19 -12.91 8.76
C ALA A 23 -16.30 -13.43 9.91
N LEU A 24 -15.93 -14.71 9.91
CA LEU A 24 -14.93 -15.27 10.83
C LEU A 24 -13.52 -14.67 10.63
N LEU A 25 -13.21 -14.16 9.44
CA LEU A 25 -11.94 -13.47 9.16
C LEU A 25 -11.99 -11.96 9.45
N LEU A 26 -13.16 -11.32 9.38
CA LEU A 26 -13.32 -9.86 9.49
C LEU A 26 -13.76 -9.36 10.88
N SER A 27 -14.06 -10.24 11.84
CA SER A 27 -14.30 -9.86 13.24
C SER A 27 -13.20 -10.35 14.18
N HIS A 28 -12.03 -9.70 14.16
CA HIS A 28 -11.02 -9.86 15.21
C HIS A 28 -10.90 -8.58 16.02
N SER A 29 -11.95 -8.30 16.79
CA SER A 29 -11.82 -7.53 18.03
C SER A 29 -11.16 -8.46 19.07
N ILE A 30 -9.86 -8.28 19.34
CA ILE A 30 -9.10 -8.82 20.49
C ILE A 30 -9.60 -10.19 21.01
N LEU A 31 -9.72 -11.19 20.15
CA LEU A 31 -9.55 -12.58 20.55
C LEU A 31 -8.05 -12.85 20.47
N SER A 32 -7.44 -13.27 21.56
CA SER A 32 -6.00 -13.55 21.64
C SER A 32 -5.60 -14.43 20.44
N ALA A 33 -4.93 -13.86 19.45
CA ALA A 33 -4.34 -14.66 18.40
C ALA A 33 -3.37 -15.64 19.08
N GLN A 34 -3.39 -16.91 18.65
CA GLN A 34 -2.49 -17.93 19.21
C GLN A 34 -1.03 -17.42 19.17
N PRO A 35 -0.24 -17.70 20.22
CA PRO A 35 1.18 -17.37 20.24
C PRO A 35 1.91 -17.85 19.01
N ILE A 36 2.85 -17.04 18.53
CA ILE A 36 3.76 -17.48 17.48
C ILE A 36 4.83 -18.34 18.17
N ALA A 37 5.02 -19.56 17.69
CA ALA A 37 6.09 -20.40 18.20
C ALA A 37 7.44 -19.72 18.00
N ARG A 38 8.34 -19.87 18.97
CA ARG A 38 9.67 -19.25 18.94
C ARG A 38 10.45 -19.57 17.66
N GLU A 39 10.48 -20.84 17.29
CA GLU A 39 11.10 -21.32 16.04
C GLU A 39 10.50 -20.69 14.77
N VAL A 40 9.21 -20.36 14.78
CA VAL A 40 8.53 -19.66 13.68
C VAL A 40 8.91 -18.18 13.68
N ALA A 41 8.93 -17.55 14.85
CA ALA A 41 9.32 -16.15 15.00
C ALA A 41 10.75 -15.92 14.49
N GLU A 42 11.68 -16.81 14.81
CA GLU A 42 13.09 -16.74 14.43
C GLU A 42 13.33 -16.76 12.90
N LEU A 43 12.44 -17.36 12.09
CA LEU A 43 12.63 -17.48 10.63
C LEU A 43 12.75 -16.15 9.89
N CYS A 44 12.02 -15.12 10.34
CA CYS A 44 11.98 -13.81 9.70
C CYS A 44 11.90 -12.68 10.73
N ASN A 45 12.48 -12.87 11.93
CA ASN A 45 12.47 -11.82 12.95
C ASN A 45 13.45 -10.71 12.59
N TYR A 46 12.94 -9.49 12.43
CA TYR A 46 13.78 -8.32 12.26
C TYR A 46 14.36 -7.80 13.58
N VAL A 47 13.76 -8.17 14.72
CA VAL A 47 14.25 -7.81 16.05
C VAL A 47 15.36 -8.78 16.46
N LYS A 48 16.52 -8.24 16.85
CA LYS A 48 17.62 -9.06 17.39
C LYS A 48 17.45 -9.26 18.88
N ASN A 49 17.84 -10.42 19.40
CA ASN A 49 17.79 -10.71 20.84
C ASN A 49 16.42 -10.41 21.46
N GLY A 50 15.35 -10.87 20.80
CA GLY A 50 13.96 -10.57 21.16
C GLY A 50 13.56 -11.01 22.58
N GLY A 51 14.14 -12.12 23.06
CA GLY A 51 13.95 -12.60 24.42
C GLY A 51 14.99 -12.10 25.43
N PHE A 52 15.89 -11.18 25.04
CA PHE A 52 16.95 -10.68 25.93
C PHE A 52 17.89 -11.77 26.45
N GLU A 53 18.00 -12.89 25.75
CA GLU A 53 18.82 -14.06 26.13
C GLU A 53 20.31 -13.73 26.15
N GLU A 54 20.78 -12.87 25.26
CA GLU A 54 22.19 -12.51 25.11
C GLU A 54 22.55 -11.20 25.82
N GLY A 55 23.74 -11.17 26.43
CA GLY A 55 24.34 -9.98 27.02
C GLY A 55 24.25 -9.89 28.55
N ASP A 56 24.89 -8.85 29.09
CA ASP A 56 24.90 -8.57 30.53
C ASP A 56 23.63 -7.81 30.96
N LYS A 57 23.72 -7.04 32.05
CA LYS A 57 22.62 -6.25 32.61
C LYS A 57 21.98 -5.27 31.60
N LEU A 58 22.75 -4.78 30.63
CA LEU A 58 22.31 -3.90 29.55
C LEU A 58 22.75 -4.50 28.21
N PRO A 59 21.88 -5.23 27.50
CA PRO A 59 22.27 -5.93 26.29
C PRO A 59 22.52 -4.95 25.14
N ALA A 60 23.66 -5.08 24.47
CA ALA A 60 24.10 -4.15 23.42
C ALA A 60 23.16 -4.07 22.20
N THR A 61 22.35 -5.11 21.98
CA THR A 61 21.34 -5.16 20.90
C THR A 61 20.14 -4.27 21.16
N TRP A 62 19.91 -3.86 22.41
CA TRP A 62 18.78 -3.02 22.80
C TRP A 62 19.26 -1.67 23.31
N ALA A 63 18.98 -0.62 22.56
CA ALA A 63 19.13 0.74 23.07
C ALA A 63 18.00 1.05 24.06
N ARG A 64 18.25 2.01 24.95
CA ARG A 64 17.28 2.44 25.96
C ARG A 64 17.03 3.93 25.90
N TYR A 65 15.80 4.32 26.18
CA TYR A 65 15.44 5.71 26.43
C TYR A 65 14.64 5.80 27.74
N PRO A 66 14.99 6.73 28.64
CA PRO A 66 16.21 7.54 28.66
C PRO A 66 17.49 6.67 28.63
N ALA A 67 18.60 7.22 28.13
CA ALA A 67 19.85 6.47 27.93
C ALA A 67 20.57 6.11 29.26
N LYS A 68 20.16 6.74 30.35
CA LYS A 68 20.67 6.57 31.72
C LYS A 68 19.50 6.39 32.69
N ASP A 69 19.78 5.80 33.84
CA ASP A 69 18.80 5.70 34.92
C ASP A 69 18.45 7.11 35.41
N GLU A 70 17.17 7.36 35.70
CA GLU A 70 16.68 8.64 36.20
C GLU A 70 15.69 8.40 37.33
N ASN A 71 15.96 8.93 38.53
CA ASN A 71 15.05 8.85 39.70
C ASN A 71 14.58 7.41 40.01
N ASP A 72 15.54 6.47 40.11
CA ASP A 72 15.32 5.03 40.35
C ASP A 72 14.52 4.29 39.27
N ASN A 73 14.24 4.94 38.14
CA ASN A 73 13.71 4.29 36.97
C ASN A 73 14.84 3.59 36.20
N VAL A 74 14.70 2.30 35.95
CA VAL A 74 15.75 1.46 35.34
C VAL A 74 15.21 0.57 34.22
N GLN A 75 16.04 0.31 33.21
CA GLN A 75 15.81 -0.72 32.19
C GLN A 75 16.95 -1.73 32.27
N LEU A 76 16.65 -3.01 32.50
CA LEU A 76 17.66 -4.05 32.74
C LEU A 76 17.26 -5.38 32.10
N ARG A 77 18.23 -6.22 31.76
CA ARG A 77 18.02 -7.66 31.54
C ARG A 77 17.75 -8.34 32.89
N ASP A 78 16.61 -9.01 33.02
CA ASP A 78 16.22 -9.76 34.20
C ASP A 78 16.37 -11.26 33.94
N THR A 79 16.99 -11.98 34.86
CA THR A 79 17.18 -13.45 34.80
C THR A 79 16.35 -14.20 35.83
N ALA A 80 15.61 -13.48 36.67
CA ALA A 80 14.73 -14.07 37.68
C ALA A 80 13.31 -14.30 37.15
N SER A 81 12.90 -13.59 36.10
CA SER A 81 11.59 -13.71 35.48
C SER A 81 11.77 -13.76 33.96
N ALA A 82 11.35 -14.87 33.35
CA ALA A 82 11.33 -15.07 31.91
C ALA A 82 10.07 -15.86 31.53
N HIS A 83 9.57 -15.70 30.31
CA HIS A 83 8.49 -16.50 29.75
C HIS A 83 9.08 -17.76 29.12
N THR A 84 10.05 -17.60 28.22
CA THR A 84 10.90 -18.69 27.75
C THR A 84 12.38 -18.36 27.95
N GLY A 85 13.26 -19.34 27.77
CA GLY A 85 14.69 -19.10 27.91
C GLY A 85 15.12 -18.79 29.34
N GLN A 86 16.09 -17.90 29.49
CA GLN A 86 16.75 -17.59 30.76
C GLN A 86 16.64 -16.13 31.16
N ALA A 87 16.08 -15.25 30.31
CA ALA A 87 16.00 -13.84 30.59
C ALA A 87 14.76 -13.16 30.00
N SER A 88 14.55 -11.90 30.41
CA SER A 88 13.60 -10.99 29.78
C SER A 88 14.05 -9.54 29.93
N GLY A 89 13.44 -8.64 29.18
CA GLY A 89 13.68 -7.21 29.26
C GLY A 89 12.77 -6.55 30.29
N LEU A 90 13.34 -6.02 31.37
CA LEU A 90 12.61 -5.29 32.41
C LEU A 90 12.66 -3.78 32.17
N ILE A 91 11.52 -3.12 32.30
CA ILE A 91 11.39 -1.69 32.57
C ILE A 91 10.75 -1.54 33.95
N ALA A 92 11.48 -0.94 34.89
CA ALA A 92 10.97 -0.62 36.21
C ALA A 92 10.89 0.90 36.37
N SER A 93 9.67 1.40 36.52
CA SER A 93 9.35 2.81 36.74
C SER A 93 8.78 2.99 38.15
N VAL A 94 9.41 3.85 38.95
CA VAL A 94 8.94 4.20 40.29
C VAL A 94 8.28 5.57 40.35
N THR A 95 8.55 6.44 39.37
CA THR A 95 7.93 7.78 39.25
C THR A 95 6.80 7.78 38.21
N PRO A 96 5.67 8.45 38.47
CA PRO A 96 4.61 8.61 37.48
C PRO A 96 5.10 9.27 36.19
N TYR A 97 4.42 8.95 35.08
CA TYR A 97 4.72 9.55 33.79
C TYR A 97 4.52 11.07 33.84
N THR A 98 5.47 11.82 33.27
CA THR A 98 5.35 13.28 33.10
C THR A 98 4.82 13.58 31.70
N PRO A 99 3.63 14.19 31.55
CA PRO A 99 3.10 14.58 30.26
C PRO A 99 4.10 15.36 29.41
N GLY A 100 4.28 14.97 28.16
CA GLY A 100 5.20 15.62 27.21
C GLY A 100 6.64 15.09 27.23
N LYS A 101 7.00 14.17 28.13
CA LYS A 101 8.23 13.37 28.03
C LYS A 101 7.94 12.06 27.29
N PRO A 102 8.89 11.45 26.57
CA PRO A 102 8.67 10.11 26.02
C PRO A 102 8.65 9.06 27.15
N TRP A 103 7.94 7.96 26.92
CA TRP A 103 7.91 6.83 27.85
C TRP A 103 9.27 6.12 27.94
N MET A 104 9.49 5.40 29.03
CA MET A 104 10.65 4.52 29.13
C MET A 104 10.53 3.38 28.13
N GLN A 105 11.60 3.12 27.39
CA GLN A 105 11.56 2.15 26.31
C GLN A 105 12.89 1.45 26.06
N TRP A 106 12.76 0.20 25.65
CA TRP A 106 13.76 -0.51 24.85
C TRP A 106 13.50 -0.23 23.37
N ASN A 107 14.56 -0.07 22.58
CA ASN A 107 14.41 0.23 21.15
C ASN A 107 15.53 -0.34 20.28
N GLN A 108 15.17 -0.65 19.03
CA GLN A 108 16.07 -0.97 17.93
C GLN A 108 15.65 -0.16 16.70
N TYR A 109 16.53 0.72 16.21
CA TYR A 109 16.28 1.60 15.07
C TYR A 109 17.15 1.26 13.86
N GLY A 110 16.73 1.73 12.68
CA GLY A 110 17.49 1.55 11.44
C GLY A 110 17.35 0.14 10.85
N ILE A 111 16.31 -0.58 11.27
CA ILE A 111 15.98 -1.90 10.74
C ILE A 111 15.41 -1.70 9.33
N ALA A 112 15.98 -2.34 8.31
CA ALA A 112 15.44 -2.28 6.95
C ALA A 112 14.03 -2.88 6.91
N VAL A 113 13.12 -2.22 6.21
CA VAL A 113 11.76 -2.71 5.99
C VAL A 113 11.31 -2.36 4.59
N GLU A 114 10.50 -3.23 4.00
CA GLU A 114 9.89 -3.03 2.72
C GLU A 114 8.58 -2.24 2.86
N GLY A 115 8.48 -1.11 2.16
CA GLY A 115 7.27 -0.30 2.15
C GLY A 115 6.08 -1.02 1.52
N GLY A 116 4.89 -0.88 2.09
CA GLY A 116 3.68 -1.58 1.63
C GLY A 116 3.56 -3.04 2.12
N SER A 117 4.66 -3.63 2.62
CA SER A 117 4.60 -4.91 3.32
C SER A 117 3.78 -4.81 4.62
N THR A 118 3.37 -5.94 5.16
CA THR A 118 2.74 -6.03 6.48
C THR A 118 3.66 -6.83 7.38
N LEU A 119 3.92 -6.37 8.60
CA LEU A 119 4.70 -7.08 9.62
C LEU A 119 3.77 -7.80 10.58
N ILE A 120 4.25 -8.85 11.23
CA ILE A 120 3.58 -9.41 12.42
C ILE A 120 4.43 -9.06 13.63
N VAL A 121 3.88 -8.22 14.50
CA VAL A 121 4.47 -7.95 15.81
C VAL A 121 3.93 -8.98 16.79
N SER A 122 4.83 -9.60 17.55
CA SER A 122 4.50 -10.58 18.59
C SER A 122 5.43 -10.36 19.78
N PHE A 123 4.91 -10.40 21.00
CA PHE A 123 5.74 -10.40 22.21
C PHE A 123 4.93 -10.94 23.38
N TRP A 124 5.62 -11.41 24.41
CA TRP A 124 5.04 -11.72 25.70
C TRP A 124 5.34 -10.59 26.66
N THR A 125 4.37 -10.29 27.52
CA THR A 125 4.54 -9.26 28.54
C THR A 125 3.96 -9.69 29.87
N LYS A 126 4.60 -9.26 30.94
CA LYS A 126 4.13 -9.38 32.32
C LYS A 126 4.26 -8.02 32.98
N THR A 127 3.35 -7.67 33.88
CA THR A 127 3.37 -6.37 34.56
C THR A 127 3.21 -6.56 36.07
N ALA A 128 3.73 -5.63 36.86
CA ALA A 128 3.40 -5.49 38.27
C ALA A 128 3.17 -4.01 38.60
N GLY A 129 2.03 -3.69 39.22
CA GLY A 129 1.60 -2.31 39.44
C GLY A 129 0.64 -1.83 38.35
N VAL A 130 0.67 -0.54 38.04
CA VAL A 130 -0.26 0.11 37.09
C VAL A 130 0.40 0.40 35.73
N ALA A 131 1.45 -0.34 35.38
CA ALA A 131 2.26 -0.09 34.20
C ALA A 131 1.75 -0.85 32.98
N PRO A 132 0.91 -0.27 32.09
CA PRO A 132 0.55 -0.89 30.84
C PRO A 132 1.79 -1.14 29.97
N ALA A 133 1.81 -2.33 29.36
CA ALA A 133 2.84 -2.74 28.44
C ALA A 133 2.42 -2.43 27.01
N HIS A 134 3.31 -1.81 26.24
CA HIS A 134 3.06 -1.48 24.85
C HIS A 134 4.27 -1.80 23.98
N ALA A 135 4.01 -2.00 22.70
CA ALA A 135 5.04 -1.98 21.68
C ALA A 135 4.68 -0.94 20.61
N GLY A 136 5.63 -0.63 19.74
CA GLY A 136 5.44 0.37 18.71
C GLY A 136 6.41 0.21 17.56
N ILE A 137 6.02 0.70 16.39
CA ILE A 137 6.90 0.81 15.22
C ILE A 137 6.89 2.25 14.70
N HIS A 138 8.07 2.87 14.64
CA HIS A 138 8.30 4.08 13.88
C HIS A 138 8.72 3.72 12.45
N PHE A 139 8.15 4.35 11.44
CA PHE A 139 8.56 4.18 10.05
C PHE A 139 9.29 5.40 9.52
N TYR A 140 10.29 5.17 8.68
CA TYR A 140 11.09 6.22 8.06
C TYR A 140 11.28 5.96 6.57
N GLY A 141 11.09 6.99 5.77
CA GLY A 141 11.37 6.99 4.34
C GLY A 141 12.73 7.58 4.00
N GLU A 142 12.88 8.01 2.75
CA GLU A 142 14.10 8.64 2.26
C GLU A 142 14.54 9.84 3.12
N GLY A 143 15.86 9.99 3.31
CA GLY A 143 16.42 11.06 4.15
C GLY A 143 16.05 10.95 5.64
N ARG A 144 15.58 9.79 6.11
CA ARG A 144 15.04 9.55 7.47
C ARG A 144 13.78 10.38 7.78
N LYS A 145 13.00 10.76 6.75
CA LYS A 145 11.68 11.39 6.95
C LYS A 145 10.79 10.45 7.77
N HIS A 146 10.33 10.90 8.94
CA HIS A 146 9.40 10.13 9.77
C HIS A 146 8.04 10.03 9.06
N LEU A 147 7.58 8.80 8.84
CA LEU A 147 6.33 8.51 8.11
C LEU A 147 5.17 8.20 9.04
N GLY A 148 5.42 8.07 10.35
CA GLY A 148 4.40 7.79 11.35
C GLY A 148 4.84 6.79 12.40
N PHE A 149 3.99 6.62 13.40
CA PHE A 149 4.16 5.67 14.49
C PHE A 149 2.90 4.81 14.60
N VAL A 150 3.08 3.48 14.60
CA VAL A 150 2.00 2.53 14.85
C VAL A 150 2.15 1.97 16.25
N LYS A 151 1.16 2.24 17.10
CA LYS A 151 1.07 1.71 18.46
C LYS A 151 0.52 0.28 18.43
N ILE A 152 1.13 -0.60 19.24
CA ILE A 152 0.61 -1.92 19.58
C ILE A 152 0.21 -1.91 21.06
N ASP A 153 -1.10 -1.98 21.29
CA ASP A 153 -1.67 -1.99 22.64
C ASP A 153 -1.50 -3.37 23.28
N GLY A 154 -0.72 -3.44 24.36
CA GLY A 154 -0.71 -4.59 25.26
C GLY A 154 -1.69 -4.41 26.43
N PRO A 155 -1.69 -5.35 27.39
CA PRO A 155 -2.59 -5.34 28.52
C PRO A 155 -2.33 -4.15 29.45
N LYS A 156 -3.41 -3.62 30.05
CA LYS A 156 -3.32 -2.59 31.10
C LYS A 156 -2.62 -3.11 32.37
N ALA A 157 -2.85 -4.38 32.66
CA ALA A 157 -2.18 -5.15 33.69
C ALA A 157 -2.22 -6.64 33.28
N ALA A 158 -1.17 -7.37 33.62
CA ALA A 158 -0.94 -8.77 33.34
C ALA A 158 -0.13 -9.37 34.50
N ASP A 159 -0.81 -10.01 35.45
CA ASP A 159 -0.19 -10.64 36.63
C ASP A 159 0.69 -11.83 36.24
N ASP A 160 0.40 -12.44 35.08
CA ASP A 160 1.19 -13.48 34.45
C ASP A 160 1.49 -13.13 32.98
N TRP A 161 2.40 -13.87 32.37
CA TRP A 161 2.80 -13.69 30.98
C TRP A 161 1.60 -13.74 30.05
N THR A 162 1.40 -12.63 29.35
CA THR A 162 0.30 -12.41 28.41
C THR A 162 0.87 -12.17 27.03
N HIS A 163 0.40 -12.93 26.05
CA HIS A 163 0.82 -12.78 24.66
C HIS A 163 0.09 -11.63 23.98
N VAL A 164 0.84 -10.87 23.19
CA VAL A 164 0.32 -9.80 22.33
C VAL A 164 0.78 -10.07 20.90
N ARG A 165 -0.15 -9.99 19.95
CA ARG A 165 0.14 -10.10 18.51
C ARG A 165 -0.72 -9.15 17.69
N GLN A 166 -0.10 -8.49 16.72
CA GLN A 166 -0.78 -7.56 15.82
C GLN A 166 -0.11 -7.53 14.44
N ASN A 167 -0.93 -7.43 13.39
CA ASN A 167 -0.45 -7.14 12.03
C ASN A 167 -0.23 -5.63 11.88
N VAL A 168 0.93 -5.22 11.38
CA VAL A 168 1.34 -3.82 11.27
C VAL A 168 1.71 -3.52 9.80
N PRO A 169 0.84 -2.84 9.02
CA PRO A 169 1.18 -2.44 7.66
C PRO A 169 2.24 -1.34 7.65
N ALA A 170 3.28 -1.53 6.84
CA ALA A 170 4.29 -0.52 6.59
C ALA A 170 3.77 0.50 5.56
N PRO A 171 3.98 1.82 5.77
CA PRO A 171 3.71 2.82 4.75
C PRO A 171 4.42 2.49 3.43
N PRO A 172 3.83 2.79 2.25
CA PRO A 172 4.43 2.47 0.95
C PRO A 172 5.85 3.02 0.74
N ASP A 173 6.15 4.19 1.33
CA ASP A 173 7.45 4.85 1.19
C ASP A 173 8.44 4.47 2.30
N ALA A 174 8.11 3.50 3.16
CA ALA A 174 8.98 3.09 4.25
C ALA A 174 10.20 2.34 3.73
N LEU A 175 11.37 2.73 4.24
CA LEU A 175 12.67 2.10 3.93
C LEU A 175 13.31 1.50 5.19
N THR A 176 13.07 2.13 6.34
CA THR A 176 13.56 1.63 7.63
C THR A 176 12.50 1.80 8.71
N MET A 177 12.65 1.04 9.78
CA MET A 177 11.80 1.12 10.96
C MET A 177 12.59 1.18 12.26
N GLY A 178 11.89 1.61 13.30
CA GLY A 178 12.31 1.51 14.70
C GLY A 178 11.30 0.73 15.51
N PHE A 179 11.71 -0.40 16.06
CA PHE A 179 10.88 -1.20 16.96
C PHE A 179 11.10 -0.76 18.40
N VAL A 180 10.02 -0.53 19.14
CA VAL A 180 10.07 -0.07 20.54
C VAL A 180 9.19 -0.94 21.43
N LEU A 181 9.68 -1.26 22.63
CA LEU A 181 8.92 -1.85 23.72
C LEU A 181 8.93 -0.84 24.86
N TYR A 182 7.77 -0.46 25.37
CA TYR A 182 7.68 0.64 26.32
C TYR A 182 6.61 0.42 27.38
N ALA A 183 6.90 0.91 28.57
CA ALA A 183 5.96 0.91 29.69
C ALA A 183 5.46 2.34 29.89
N ALA A 184 4.15 2.49 29.96
CA ALA A 184 3.55 3.71 30.48
C ALA A 184 3.30 3.56 31.98
N GLU A 185 3.37 4.64 32.75
CA GLU A 185 3.09 4.68 34.19
C GLU A 185 4.07 3.94 35.14
N LYS A 186 3.72 3.96 36.43
CA LYS A 186 4.48 3.39 37.54
C LYS A 186 4.26 1.87 37.63
N GLY A 187 5.35 1.13 37.77
CA GLY A 187 5.34 -0.32 37.94
C GLY A 187 6.54 -0.99 37.29
N LYS A 188 6.47 -2.31 37.21
CA LYS A 188 7.43 -3.13 36.45
C LYS A 188 6.73 -3.70 35.24
N THR A 189 7.40 -3.68 34.10
CA THR A 189 6.96 -4.35 32.87
C THR A 189 8.10 -5.20 32.36
N TRP A 190 7.84 -6.48 32.16
CA TRP A 190 8.76 -7.41 31.53
C TRP A 190 8.27 -7.69 30.12
N PHE A 191 9.21 -7.76 29.18
CA PHE A 191 8.99 -8.15 27.79
C PHE A 191 9.86 -9.34 27.45
N ASP A 192 9.31 -10.30 26.74
CA ASP A 192 10.02 -11.48 26.30
C ASP A 192 9.54 -11.92 24.91
N ASP A 193 10.35 -12.74 24.22
CA ASP A 193 10.09 -13.30 22.90
C ASP A 193 9.61 -12.25 21.88
N ALA A 194 10.18 -11.04 21.94
CA ALA A 194 9.77 -9.94 21.07
C ALA A 194 10.19 -10.19 19.62
N ALA A 195 9.23 -10.08 18.71
CA ALA A 195 9.42 -10.29 17.30
C ALA A 195 8.67 -9.26 16.46
N ALA A 196 9.34 -8.80 15.41
CA ALA A 196 8.74 -8.10 14.28
C ALA A 196 9.03 -8.93 13.03
N ILE A 197 8.08 -9.77 12.66
CA ILE A 197 8.28 -10.81 11.65
C ILE A 197 7.99 -10.23 10.27
N GLY A 198 9.00 -10.23 9.40
CA GLY A 198 8.90 -9.84 8.00
C GLY A 198 8.34 -10.94 7.10
N THR A 199 8.69 -10.86 5.82
CA THR A 199 8.38 -11.85 4.78
C THR A 199 9.66 -12.56 4.34
N PRO A 200 9.60 -13.85 3.99
CA PRO A 200 10.77 -14.58 3.50
C PRO A 200 11.17 -14.08 2.10
N THR A 201 12.43 -14.28 1.73
CA THR A 201 12.95 -13.92 0.40
C THR A 201 13.64 -15.12 -0.25
N THR A 202 13.52 -15.27 -1.56
CA THR A 202 14.25 -16.26 -2.35
C THR A 202 14.48 -15.78 -3.80
N THR A 203 15.19 -16.57 -4.60
CA THR A 203 15.41 -16.31 -6.03
C THR A 203 14.91 -17.50 -6.84
N ALA A 204 14.17 -17.24 -7.92
CA ALA A 204 13.73 -18.28 -8.85
C ALA A 204 14.86 -18.65 -9.82
N ALA A 205 14.97 -19.92 -10.20
CA ALA A 205 15.97 -20.40 -11.15
C ALA A 205 15.55 -20.10 -12.60
N ARG A 206 16.43 -19.56 -13.44
CA ARG A 206 16.12 -19.43 -14.88
C ARG A 206 16.20 -20.79 -15.57
N ALA A 207 15.07 -21.33 -16.03
CA ALA A 207 14.96 -22.62 -16.71
C ALA A 207 13.59 -22.78 -17.41
N THR A 208 13.54 -23.64 -18.43
CA THR A 208 12.29 -24.10 -19.08
C THR A 208 12.14 -25.61 -18.84
N PRO A 209 11.60 -26.02 -17.68
CA PRO A 209 11.40 -27.43 -17.33
C PRO A 209 10.34 -28.08 -18.21
N THR A 210 10.42 -29.40 -18.38
CA THR A 210 9.37 -30.17 -19.05
C THR A 210 8.22 -30.37 -18.07
N LEU A 211 7.02 -29.95 -18.43
CA LEU A 211 5.86 -30.08 -17.57
C LEU A 211 5.34 -31.53 -17.56
N ASP A 212 5.91 -32.38 -16.71
CA ASP A 212 5.58 -33.81 -16.62
C ASP A 212 5.38 -34.35 -15.18
N GLY A 213 5.63 -33.52 -14.17
CA GLY A 213 5.43 -33.81 -12.75
C GLY A 213 6.58 -34.57 -12.09
N LYS A 214 7.67 -34.93 -12.80
CA LYS A 214 8.70 -35.84 -12.25
C LYS A 214 9.83 -35.15 -11.47
N LEU A 215 9.95 -33.82 -11.58
CA LEU A 215 10.94 -33.01 -10.88
C LEU A 215 12.41 -33.44 -11.15
N THR A 216 12.73 -33.81 -12.39
CA THR A 216 14.06 -34.37 -12.73
C THR A 216 15.10 -33.31 -13.14
N GLU A 217 14.63 -32.12 -13.50
CA GLU A 217 15.44 -31.05 -14.05
C GLU A 217 16.31 -30.37 -12.98
N PRO A 218 17.51 -29.87 -13.34
CA PRO A 218 18.42 -29.24 -12.37
C PRO A 218 17.83 -28.06 -11.58
N CYS A 219 16.87 -27.33 -12.13
CA CYS A 219 16.17 -26.26 -11.43
C CYS A 219 15.42 -26.76 -10.19
N TRP A 220 15.03 -28.04 -10.18
CA TRP A 220 14.36 -28.75 -9.08
C TRP A 220 15.32 -29.44 -8.11
N GLY A 221 16.62 -29.18 -8.23
CA GLY A 221 17.62 -29.68 -7.29
C GLY A 221 17.43 -29.12 -5.86
N GLU A 222 17.89 -29.89 -4.88
CA GLU A 222 17.77 -29.56 -3.45
C GLU A 222 18.36 -28.21 -3.06
N GLN A 223 19.42 -27.78 -3.73
CA GLN A 223 20.06 -26.49 -3.51
C GLN A 223 19.14 -25.28 -3.80
N ASN A 224 18.08 -25.49 -4.59
CA ASN A 224 17.09 -24.47 -4.94
C ASN A 224 15.77 -24.63 -4.17
N ALA A 225 15.67 -25.64 -3.29
CA ALA A 225 14.43 -25.99 -2.61
C ALA A 225 14.10 -24.98 -1.50
N ILE A 226 12.85 -24.52 -1.50
CA ILE A 226 12.22 -23.92 -0.34
C ILE A 226 11.80 -25.08 0.58
N THR A 227 12.46 -25.21 1.73
CA THR A 227 12.29 -26.35 2.64
C THR A 227 11.58 -26.00 3.95
N THR A 228 11.40 -24.71 4.23
CA THR A 228 10.87 -24.24 5.50
C THR A 228 9.46 -23.71 5.28
N PHE A 229 8.50 -24.43 5.85
CA PHE A 229 7.09 -24.06 5.87
C PHE A 229 6.59 -24.01 7.31
N VAL A 230 5.69 -23.09 7.56
CA VAL A 230 5.06 -22.88 8.87
C VAL A 230 3.60 -23.26 8.80
N ALA A 231 3.00 -23.67 9.92
CA ALA A 231 1.56 -23.79 9.98
C ALA A 231 0.93 -22.41 9.73
N HIS A 232 -0.16 -22.34 8.95
CA HIS A 232 -0.81 -21.06 8.60
C HIS A 232 -1.19 -20.18 9.82
N THR A 233 -1.41 -20.82 10.97
CA THR A 233 -1.66 -20.23 12.30
C THR A 233 -0.42 -19.55 12.91
N GLY A 234 0.78 -20.03 12.58
CA GLY A 234 2.07 -19.59 13.12
C GLY A 234 2.46 -20.23 14.45
N ASP A 235 1.69 -21.21 14.91
CA ASP A 235 1.85 -21.89 16.19
C ASP A 235 2.96 -22.94 16.20
N LYS A 236 3.46 -23.35 15.03
CA LYS A 236 4.56 -24.33 14.88
C LYS A 236 5.10 -24.40 13.45
N LEU A 237 6.26 -25.04 13.29
CA LEU A 237 6.67 -25.61 12.00
C LEU A 237 5.74 -26.78 11.62
N VAL A 238 5.57 -27.02 10.32
CA VAL A 238 4.74 -28.16 9.86
C VAL A 238 5.44 -29.50 10.07
N THR A 239 4.63 -30.54 10.30
CA THR A 239 5.15 -31.88 10.65
C THR A 239 5.84 -32.54 9.46
N GLU A 240 5.22 -32.46 8.29
CA GLU A 240 5.69 -33.06 7.05
C GLU A 240 6.51 -32.03 6.25
N LYS A 241 7.76 -32.37 5.91
CA LYS A 241 8.69 -31.45 5.25
C LYS A 241 8.42 -31.35 3.75
N ALA A 242 7.48 -30.50 3.37
CA ALA A 242 7.27 -30.15 1.97
C ALA A 242 8.52 -29.48 1.37
N ARG A 243 8.69 -29.67 0.07
CA ARG A 243 9.65 -28.91 -0.73
C ARG A 243 8.90 -28.20 -1.85
N ALA A 244 9.27 -26.96 -2.10
CA ALA A 244 8.81 -26.22 -3.26
C ALA A 244 9.98 -25.60 -4.01
N TRP A 245 9.78 -25.34 -5.29
CA TRP A 245 10.77 -24.70 -6.14
C TRP A 245 10.10 -23.69 -7.05
N LEU A 246 10.89 -22.69 -7.44
CA LEU A 246 10.49 -21.64 -8.35
C LEU A 246 11.49 -21.59 -9.50
N ALA A 247 10.99 -21.62 -10.72
CA ALA A 247 11.79 -21.41 -11.92
C ALA A 247 11.06 -20.47 -12.88
N PHE A 248 11.77 -19.90 -13.86
CA PHE A 248 11.16 -19.02 -14.85
C PHE A 248 11.90 -19.05 -16.19
N ASP A 249 11.17 -18.77 -17.25
CA ASP A 249 11.72 -18.36 -18.53
C ASP A 249 11.04 -17.07 -19.00
N ASP A 250 11.17 -16.69 -20.27
CA ASP A 250 10.60 -15.43 -20.78
C ASP A 250 9.10 -15.55 -21.10
N GLN A 251 8.50 -16.73 -20.94
CA GLN A 251 7.10 -17.04 -21.21
C GLN A 251 6.29 -17.39 -19.95
N ASN A 252 6.90 -18.10 -18.99
CA ASN A 252 6.20 -18.65 -17.84
C ASN A 252 7.00 -18.53 -16.54
N LEU A 253 6.25 -18.38 -15.45
CA LEU A 253 6.69 -18.75 -14.11
C LEU A 253 6.35 -20.23 -13.88
N TYR A 254 7.31 -21.00 -13.40
CA TYR A 254 7.16 -22.41 -13.04
C TYR A 254 7.26 -22.57 -11.53
N ILE A 255 6.36 -23.39 -10.98
CA ILE A 255 6.31 -23.70 -9.56
C ILE A 255 6.21 -25.21 -9.43
N ALA A 256 7.06 -25.80 -8.60
CA ALA A 256 7.01 -27.21 -8.31
C ALA A 256 6.82 -27.45 -6.81
N PHE A 257 6.13 -28.54 -6.47
CA PHE A 257 6.04 -29.04 -5.09
C PHE A 257 6.31 -30.53 -5.05
N ARG A 258 6.93 -30.96 -3.95
CA ARG A 258 6.95 -32.34 -3.48
C ARG A 258 6.24 -32.39 -2.14
N CYS A 259 5.11 -33.08 -2.11
CA CYS A 259 4.17 -33.16 -1.00
C CYS A 259 4.21 -34.57 -0.38
N PRO A 260 5.01 -34.80 0.67
CA PRO A 260 5.14 -36.12 1.29
C PRO A 260 3.85 -36.53 2.02
N HIS A 261 3.60 -37.83 2.05
CA HIS A 261 2.56 -38.45 2.88
C HIS A 261 2.98 -39.87 3.30
N PRO A 262 2.39 -40.44 4.36
CA PRO A 262 2.62 -41.84 4.69
C PRO A 262 2.29 -42.78 3.51
N PRO A 263 3.06 -43.86 3.30
CA PRO A 263 2.72 -44.89 2.32
C PRO A 263 1.28 -45.39 2.46
N GLY A 264 0.57 -45.52 1.34
CA GLY A 264 -0.83 -45.94 1.33
C GLY A 264 -1.86 -44.90 1.80
N ALA A 265 -1.45 -43.65 2.08
CA ALA A 265 -2.38 -42.58 2.42
C ALA A 265 -3.40 -42.33 1.28
N LYS A 266 -4.65 -42.07 1.68
CA LYS A 266 -5.72 -41.69 0.75
C LYS A 266 -5.76 -40.17 0.63
N LEU A 267 -5.34 -39.66 -0.52
CA LEU A 267 -5.47 -38.25 -0.85
C LEU A 267 -6.95 -37.90 -1.06
N ARG A 268 -7.36 -36.74 -0.55
CA ARG A 268 -8.68 -36.16 -0.79
C ARG A 268 -8.67 -35.47 -2.16
N GLN A 269 -9.56 -35.93 -3.05
CA GLN A 269 -9.60 -35.56 -4.47
C GLN A 269 -11.06 -35.47 -4.97
N GLN A 270 -11.87 -34.62 -4.34
CA GLN A 270 -13.29 -34.45 -4.63
C GLN A 270 -13.53 -33.55 -5.85
N ALA A 271 -12.71 -32.50 -6.04
CA ALA A 271 -12.82 -31.61 -7.18
C ALA A 271 -12.21 -32.27 -8.43
N LYS A 272 -13.02 -32.40 -9.50
CA LYS A 272 -12.64 -33.08 -10.75
C LYS A 272 -12.78 -32.20 -11.99
N GLN A 273 -13.27 -30.98 -11.84
CA GLN A 273 -13.52 -30.03 -12.92
C GLN A 273 -12.82 -28.71 -12.59
N HIS A 274 -12.41 -28.00 -13.64
CA HIS A 274 -11.83 -26.66 -13.51
C HIS A 274 -12.74 -25.76 -12.66
N ASP A 275 -12.12 -24.95 -11.81
CA ASP A 275 -12.79 -24.08 -10.84
C ASP A 275 -13.66 -24.79 -9.78
N GLY A 276 -13.49 -26.10 -9.61
CA GLY A 276 -14.05 -26.82 -8.47
C GLY A 276 -13.43 -26.40 -7.13
N ASP A 277 -13.96 -26.92 -6.02
CA ASP A 277 -13.50 -26.58 -4.66
C ASP A 277 -12.15 -27.25 -4.30
N THR A 278 -11.11 -27.02 -5.10
CA THR A 278 -9.79 -27.66 -5.02
C THR A 278 -9.07 -27.38 -3.70
N TRP A 279 -9.38 -26.27 -3.02
CA TRP A 279 -8.82 -25.98 -1.70
C TRP A 279 -9.27 -26.98 -0.64
N LEU A 280 -10.42 -27.66 -0.80
CA LEU A 280 -10.88 -28.69 0.15
C LEU A 280 -10.13 -30.03 -0.01
N ASP A 281 -9.42 -30.21 -1.11
CA ASP A 281 -8.65 -31.40 -1.44
C ASP A 281 -7.19 -31.32 -0.94
N ASP A 282 -6.43 -32.41 -1.09
CA ASP A 282 -4.97 -32.35 -1.04
C ASP A 282 -4.51 -31.55 -2.25
N SER A 283 -4.00 -30.33 -1.98
CA SER A 283 -3.71 -29.32 -3.00
C SER A 283 -2.55 -28.43 -2.60
N ILE A 284 -2.00 -27.74 -3.60
CA ILE A 284 -1.12 -26.59 -3.40
C ILE A 284 -1.86 -25.32 -3.79
N GLU A 285 -1.50 -24.20 -3.18
CA GLU A 285 -1.93 -22.89 -3.63
C GLU A 285 -0.74 -21.96 -3.86
N VAL A 286 -0.89 -21.13 -4.87
CA VAL A 286 0.05 -20.08 -5.23
C VAL A 286 -0.72 -18.78 -5.23
N PHE A 287 -0.28 -17.85 -4.39
CA PHE A 287 -0.72 -16.46 -4.45
C PHE A 287 0.40 -15.65 -5.07
N LEU A 288 0.07 -14.84 -6.07
CA LEU A 288 1.05 -14.16 -6.92
C LEU A 288 0.66 -12.70 -7.12
N ASP A 289 1.51 -11.80 -6.64
CA ASP A 289 1.50 -10.35 -6.90
C ASP A 289 2.70 -10.02 -7.81
N PRO A 290 2.53 -10.05 -9.14
CA PRO A 290 3.65 -9.88 -10.08
C PRO A 290 4.05 -8.41 -10.26
N LEU A 291 3.20 -7.46 -9.84
CA LEU A 291 3.52 -6.03 -9.85
C LEU A 291 4.13 -5.58 -8.52
N HIS A 292 4.11 -6.46 -7.50
CA HIS A 292 4.68 -6.23 -6.19
C HIS A 292 4.19 -4.93 -5.56
N ASN A 293 2.88 -4.67 -5.75
CA ASN A 293 2.23 -3.46 -5.28
C ASN A 293 1.46 -3.69 -3.96
N HIS A 294 1.45 -4.92 -3.47
CA HIS A 294 0.77 -5.38 -2.26
C HIS A 294 -0.74 -5.11 -2.24
N ARG A 295 -1.37 -5.09 -3.42
CA ARG A 295 -2.82 -4.78 -3.56
C ARG A 295 -3.53 -5.78 -4.47
N ASP A 296 -3.00 -5.97 -5.67
CA ASP A 296 -3.55 -6.91 -6.65
C ASP A 296 -2.78 -8.22 -6.62
N TYR A 297 -3.49 -9.33 -6.86
CA TYR A 297 -2.87 -10.65 -6.90
C TYR A 297 -3.77 -11.65 -7.62
N VAL A 298 -3.15 -12.70 -8.13
CA VAL A 298 -3.85 -13.90 -8.61
C VAL A 298 -3.65 -15.04 -7.63
N GLN A 299 -4.63 -15.93 -7.54
CA GLN A 299 -4.56 -17.17 -6.78
C GLN A 299 -4.74 -18.33 -7.74
N LEU A 300 -3.92 -19.36 -7.60
CA LEU A 300 -4.09 -20.64 -8.27
C LEU A 300 -4.08 -21.73 -7.20
N CYS A 301 -5.14 -22.52 -7.13
CA CYS A 301 -5.23 -23.68 -6.25
C CYS A 301 -5.34 -24.94 -7.11
N VAL A 302 -4.34 -25.81 -7.00
CA VAL A 302 -4.22 -27.02 -7.81
C VAL A 302 -4.21 -28.25 -6.94
N ASN A 303 -5.19 -29.13 -7.11
CA ASN A 303 -5.25 -30.36 -6.34
C ASN A 303 -4.32 -31.45 -6.87
N SER A 304 -4.17 -32.52 -6.12
CA SER A 304 -3.36 -33.70 -6.47
C SER A 304 -3.88 -34.52 -7.66
N LEU A 305 -4.91 -34.04 -8.39
CA LEU A 305 -5.30 -34.53 -9.71
C LEU A 305 -4.86 -33.59 -10.85
N GLY A 306 -4.25 -32.45 -10.53
CA GLY A 306 -3.91 -31.41 -11.50
C GLY A 306 -5.10 -30.53 -11.87
N VAL A 307 -6.21 -30.60 -11.13
CA VAL A 307 -7.37 -29.73 -11.36
C VAL A 307 -7.06 -28.35 -10.82
N ILE A 308 -7.19 -27.34 -11.68
CA ILE A 308 -6.90 -25.94 -11.38
C ILE A 308 -8.19 -25.22 -11.03
N ARG A 309 -8.11 -24.37 -10.00
CA ARG A 309 -9.00 -23.24 -9.77
C ARG A 309 -8.16 -21.99 -9.74
N ASP A 310 -8.59 -20.95 -10.43
CA ASP A 310 -7.90 -19.67 -10.44
C ASP A 310 -8.83 -18.48 -10.22
N SER A 311 -8.23 -17.37 -9.78
CA SER A 311 -8.92 -16.11 -9.60
C SER A 311 -7.94 -14.94 -9.61
N ARG A 312 -8.44 -13.75 -9.92
CA ARG A 312 -7.74 -12.48 -9.66
C ARG A 312 -8.45 -11.75 -8.54
N ALA A 313 -7.84 -11.71 -7.37
CA ALA A 313 -8.47 -11.28 -6.13
C ALA A 313 -9.86 -11.92 -5.92
N LYS A 314 -10.94 -11.15 -6.06
CA LYS A 314 -12.33 -11.61 -5.91
C LYS A 314 -12.98 -12.07 -7.22
N ASP A 315 -12.34 -11.81 -8.36
CA ASP A 315 -12.83 -12.22 -9.67
C ASP A 315 -12.48 -13.69 -9.91
N THR A 316 -13.48 -14.54 -9.74
CA THR A 316 -13.40 -16.00 -9.97
C THR A 316 -13.71 -16.40 -11.41
N ALA A 317 -14.02 -15.44 -12.29
CA ALA A 317 -14.20 -15.68 -13.72
C ALA A 317 -12.91 -15.44 -14.51
N TRP A 318 -11.92 -14.78 -13.92
CA TRP A 318 -10.59 -14.62 -14.50
C TRP A 318 -9.91 -15.98 -14.69
N GLN A 319 -9.13 -16.12 -15.76
CA GLN A 319 -8.49 -17.37 -16.16
C GLN A 319 -6.99 -17.16 -16.37
N SER A 320 -6.19 -17.99 -15.71
CA SER A 320 -4.72 -17.93 -15.74
C SER A 320 -4.10 -18.57 -16.98
N SER A 321 -4.85 -19.43 -17.68
CA SER A 321 -4.30 -20.33 -18.72
C SER A 321 -3.15 -21.22 -18.22
N ALA A 322 -3.02 -21.38 -16.90
CA ALA A 322 -1.98 -22.21 -16.31
C ALA A 322 -2.17 -23.68 -16.64
N ARG A 323 -1.07 -24.43 -16.63
CA ARG A 323 -1.05 -25.88 -16.89
C ARG A 323 -0.35 -26.58 -15.74
N ALA A 324 -0.88 -27.71 -15.32
CA ALA A 324 -0.29 -28.51 -14.26
C ALA A 324 -0.03 -29.95 -14.73
N ALA A 325 1.06 -30.54 -14.26
CA ALA A 325 1.34 -31.96 -14.36
C ALA A 325 1.59 -32.52 -12.96
N VAL A 326 0.96 -33.65 -12.65
CA VAL A 326 1.05 -34.29 -11.33
C VAL A 326 1.55 -35.71 -11.50
N GLN A 327 2.50 -36.11 -10.66
CA GLN A 327 2.99 -37.47 -10.55
C GLN A 327 2.71 -37.98 -9.14
N ARG A 328 2.20 -39.22 -9.07
CA ARG A 328 1.99 -39.91 -7.80
C ARG A 328 3.14 -40.88 -7.54
N GLU A 329 3.58 -40.93 -6.30
CA GLU A 329 4.54 -41.89 -5.78
C GLU A 329 3.93 -42.64 -4.58
N ASP A 330 4.68 -43.59 -4.01
CA ASP A 330 4.21 -44.37 -2.87
C ASP A 330 4.06 -43.52 -1.60
N ALA A 331 5.02 -42.63 -1.35
CA ALA A 331 5.13 -41.80 -0.14
C ALA A 331 5.09 -40.29 -0.40
N ALA A 332 4.71 -39.88 -1.61
CA ALA A 332 4.56 -38.48 -1.98
C ALA A 332 3.68 -38.33 -3.23
N TRP A 333 3.28 -37.10 -3.48
CA TRP A 333 2.92 -36.67 -4.83
C TRP A 333 3.71 -35.41 -5.16
N THR A 334 3.99 -35.24 -6.44
CA THR A 334 4.70 -34.09 -6.99
C THR A 334 3.84 -33.39 -8.01
N ILE A 335 4.02 -32.08 -8.12
CA ILE A 335 3.31 -31.26 -9.08
C ILE A 335 4.26 -30.23 -9.67
N GLU A 336 4.11 -30.00 -10.97
CA GLU A 336 4.66 -28.84 -11.66
C GLU A 336 3.50 -28.00 -12.20
N LEU A 337 3.61 -26.69 -12.06
CA LEU A 337 2.65 -25.70 -12.50
C LEU A 337 3.38 -24.68 -13.37
N ALA A 338 2.94 -24.51 -14.61
CA ALA A 338 3.40 -23.46 -15.52
C ALA A 338 2.33 -22.35 -15.60
N ILE A 339 2.70 -21.13 -15.23
CA ILE A 339 1.85 -19.94 -15.23
C ILE A 339 2.33 -19.00 -16.35
N PRO A 340 1.59 -18.88 -17.47
CA PRO A 340 1.90 -17.94 -18.54
C PRO A 340 1.82 -16.48 -18.07
N TYR A 341 2.67 -15.63 -18.62
CA TYR A 341 2.68 -14.21 -18.28
C TYR A 341 1.55 -13.39 -18.92
N GLU A 342 1.02 -13.86 -20.06
CA GLU A 342 0.02 -13.13 -20.86
C GLU A 342 -1.21 -12.67 -20.04
N PRO A 343 -1.84 -13.50 -19.19
CA PRO A 343 -3.06 -13.10 -18.48
C PRO A 343 -2.81 -12.24 -17.23
N LEU A 344 -1.55 -12.10 -16.80
CA LEU A 344 -1.20 -11.42 -15.53
C LEU A 344 -1.33 -9.90 -15.60
N GLY A 345 -1.46 -9.32 -16.80
CA GLY A 345 -1.56 -7.87 -16.99
C GLY A 345 -0.27 -7.13 -16.64
N LEU A 346 0.88 -7.71 -17.03
CA LEU A 346 2.18 -7.09 -16.83
C LEU A 346 2.33 -5.83 -17.70
N GLY A 347 3.11 -4.87 -17.21
CA GLY A 347 3.37 -3.59 -17.87
C GLY A 347 4.65 -2.97 -17.32
N LEU A 348 4.90 -1.69 -17.64
CA LEU A 348 6.13 -0.98 -17.27
C LEU A 348 6.42 -0.99 -15.77
N ASP A 349 5.42 -1.17 -14.92
CA ASP A 349 5.56 -1.18 -13.47
C ASP A 349 5.99 -2.54 -12.91
N ALA A 350 6.02 -3.61 -13.72
CA ALA A 350 6.53 -4.89 -13.27
C ALA A 350 8.05 -4.80 -13.05
N GLY A 351 8.48 -5.11 -11.83
CA GLY A 351 9.88 -5.18 -11.43
C GLY A 351 10.44 -6.60 -11.46
N THR A 352 11.62 -6.77 -10.87
CA THR A 352 12.30 -8.07 -10.72
C THR A 352 12.00 -8.77 -9.41
N THR A 353 11.27 -8.12 -8.51
CA THR A 353 10.79 -8.74 -7.26
C THR A 353 9.30 -8.91 -7.39
N TRP A 354 8.83 -10.14 -7.23
CA TRP A 354 7.41 -10.48 -7.25
C TRP A 354 7.00 -11.00 -5.87
N GLY A 355 5.79 -10.65 -5.43
CA GLY A 355 5.22 -11.20 -4.21
C GLY A 355 4.64 -12.60 -4.47
N ILE A 356 5.17 -13.63 -3.81
CA ILE A 356 4.65 -15.00 -3.93
C ILE A 356 4.40 -15.60 -2.55
N ASN A 357 3.23 -16.20 -2.34
CA ASN A 357 3.02 -17.11 -1.22
C ASN A 357 2.70 -18.51 -1.71
N LEU A 358 3.36 -19.48 -1.10
CA LEU A 358 3.28 -20.90 -1.44
C LEU A 358 2.58 -21.63 -0.30
N VAL A 359 1.54 -22.38 -0.63
CA VAL A 359 0.70 -23.07 0.33
C VAL A 359 0.58 -24.53 -0.04
N TRP A 360 0.60 -25.41 0.95
CA TRP A 360 0.24 -26.81 0.79
C TRP A 360 -0.87 -27.17 1.78
N ASN A 361 -2.03 -27.56 1.23
CA ASN A 361 -3.16 -28.09 1.96
C ASN A 361 -2.96 -29.61 2.14
N ASN A 362 -2.40 -30.03 3.27
CA ASN A 362 -2.21 -31.43 3.60
C ASN A 362 -3.46 -31.97 4.31
N ARG A 363 -4.39 -32.57 3.55
CA ARG A 363 -5.64 -33.13 4.09
C ARG A 363 -5.43 -34.48 4.75
N VAL A 364 -4.33 -35.17 4.43
CA VAL A 364 -3.92 -36.42 5.13
C VAL A 364 -3.61 -36.16 6.60
N ARG A 365 -2.90 -35.06 6.92
CA ARG A 365 -2.57 -34.67 8.30
C ARG A 365 -3.52 -33.64 8.91
N GLY A 366 -4.35 -32.99 8.09
CA GLY A 366 -5.19 -31.87 8.54
C GLY A 366 -4.39 -30.59 8.79
N GLU A 367 -3.22 -30.44 8.18
CA GLU A 367 -2.33 -29.28 8.33
C GLU A 367 -2.33 -28.43 7.06
N VAL A 368 -2.16 -27.12 7.21
CA VAL A 368 -1.95 -26.19 6.09
C VAL A 368 -0.60 -25.52 6.29
N ALA A 369 0.31 -25.78 5.36
CA ALA A 369 1.67 -25.29 5.36
C ALA A 369 1.76 -24.02 4.49
N THR A 370 2.42 -22.98 4.97
CA THR A 370 2.64 -21.73 4.21
C THR A 370 4.11 -21.36 4.23
N TRP A 371 4.62 -20.82 3.12
CA TRP A 371 6.00 -20.32 3.06
C TRP A 371 6.13 -18.98 3.78
N SER A 372 5.20 -18.05 3.54
CA SER A 372 5.11 -16.80 4.29
C SER A 372 3.99 -16.84 5.32
N LEU A 373 4.32 -16.45 6.56
CA LEU A 373 3.40 -16.38 7.68
C LEU A 373 2.46 -15.16 7.56
N GLY A 374 1.20 -15.25 8.00
CA GLY A 374 0.33 -14.09 8.15
C GLY A 374 -0.81 -13.96 7.15
N GLY A 375 -0.99 -14.94 6.27
CA GLY A 375 -2.31 -15.27 5.74
C GLY A 375 -2.46 -15.30 4.22
N PHE A 376 -3.55 -15.96 3.83
CA PHE A 376 -4.11 -16.00 2.48
C PHE A 376 -4.71 -14.64 2.13
N HIS A 377 -4.74 -14.27 0.85
CA HIS A 377 -5.36 -13.03 0.39
C HIS A 377 -4.81 -11.74 1.06
N ALA A 378 -3.58 -11.79 1.58
CA ALA A 378 -2.89 -10.67 2.21
C ALA A 378 -1.58 -10.39 1.44
N PRO A 379 -1.63 -9.69 0.29
CA PRO A 379 -0.46 -9.53 -0.58
C PRO A 379 0.73 -8.78 0.06
N GLY A 380 0.49 -7.95 1.08
CA GLY A 380 1.57 -7.39 1.92
C GLY A 380 2.34 -8.42 2.77
N ARG A 381 1.87 -9.67 2.82
CA ARG A 381 2.53 -10.81 3.49
C ARG A 381 3.09 -11.82 2.51
N PHE A 382 3.05 -11.60 1.21
CA PHE A 382 3.68 -12.54 0.28
C PHE A 382 5.20 -12.46 0.42
N GLY A 383 5.88 -13.59 0.21
CA GLY A 383 7.33 -13.64 0.19
C GLY A 383 7.89 -12.96 -1.05
N ASN A 384 9.14 -12.50 -0.96
CA ASN A 384 9.81 -11.77 -2.03
C ASN A 384 10.59 -12.73 -2.91
N VAL A 385 10.21 -12.83 -4.18
CA VAL A 385 10.88 -13.69 -5.14
C VAL A 385 11.57 -12.84 -6.18
N SER A 386 12.90 -12.97 -6.27
CA SER A 386 13.67 -12.34 -7.34
C SER A 386 13.62 -13.19 -8.62
N LEU A 387 13.18 -12.59 -9.72
CA LEU A 387 13.21 -13.14 -11.08
C LEU A 387 13.28 -12.02 -12.13
N SER A 388 13.94 -12.30 -13.26
CA SER A 388 14.16 -11.31 -14.33
C SER A 388 13.83 -11.90 -15.71
N PRO A 389 12.56 -12.23 -16.01
CA PRO A 389 12.13 -12.61 -17.36
C PRO A 389 12.23 -11.42 -18.34
N ASP A 390 12.39 -11.69 -19.64
CA ASP A 390 12.24 -10.65 -20.66
C ASP A 390 10.75 -10.32 -20.88
N LEU A 391 10.32 -9.24 -20.22
CA LEU A 391 8.96 -8.70 -20.30
C LEU A 391 8.82 -7.57 -21.32
N SER A 392 9.82 -7.36 -22.19
CA SER A 392 9.84 -6.24 -23.14
C SER A 392 8.58 -6.16 -24.01
N ARG A 393 7.97 -7.30 -24.37
CA ARG A 393 6.71 -7.34 -25.14
C ARG A 393 5.55 -6.65 -24.41
N PHE A 394 5.45 -6.85 -23.10
CA PHE A 394 4.42 -6.23 -22.27
C PHE A 394 4.73 -4.76 -22.02
N PHE A 395 6.01 -4.44 -21.78
CA PHE A 395 6.46 -3.07 -21.55
C PHE A 395 6.21 -2.18 -22.76
N ARG A 396 6.41 -2.69 -23.99
CA ARG A 396 6.10 -1.98 -25.23
C ARG A 396 4.62 -1.69 -25.38
N ALA A 397 3.78 -2.71 -25.18
CA ALA A 397 2.32 -2.57 -25.31
C ALA A 397 1.78 -1.56 -24.29
N ASP A 398 2.21 -1.65 -23.04
CA ASP A 398 1.82 -0.71 -21.98
C ASP A 398 2.39 0.70 -22.23
N LEU A 399 3.64 0.82 -22.69
CA LEU A 399 4.22 2.11 -23.09
C LEU A 399 3.39 2.79 -24.18
N ALA A 400 3.00 2.06 -25.24
CA ALA A 400 2.20 2.60 -26.33
C ALA A 400 0.87 3.17 -25.80
N LYS A 401 0.17 2.42 -24.94
CA LYS A 401 -1.08 2.86 -24.32
C LYS A 401 -0.89 4.12 -23.47
N ARG A 402 0.14 4.14 -22.61
CA ARG A 402 0.43 5.32 -21.77
C ARG A 402 0.82 6.54 -22.61
N LEU A 403 1.52 6.35 -23.74
CA LEU A 403 1.83 7.44 -24.66
C LEU A 403 0.56 8.00 -25.34
N ASP A 404 -0.40 7.17 -25.71
CA ASP A 404 -1.70 7.64 -26.23
C ASP A 404 -2.47 8.48 -25.18
N GLU A 405 -2.37 8.11 -23.90
CA GLU A 405 -2.90 8.91 -22.80
C GLU A 405 -2.16 10.25 -22.65
N LYS A 406 -0.82 10.24 -22.68
CA LYS A 406 -0.01 11.47 -22.58
C LYS A 406 -0.18 12.41 -23.75
N GLU A 407 -0.38 11.88 -24.95
CA GLU A 407 -0.73 12.69 -26.11
C GLU A 407 -2.09 13.36 -25.95
N ARG A 408 -3.10 12.63 -25.46
CA ARG A 408 -4.42 13.23 -25.16
C ARG A 408 -4.35 14.31 -24.07
N GLU A 409 -3.59 14.08 -23.00
CA GLU A 409 -3.35 15.07 -21.94
C GLU A 409 -2.68 16.33 -22.50
N ARG A 410 -1.63 16.17 -23.32
CA ARG A 410 -0.93 17.28 -24.00
C ARG A 410 -1.88 18.07 -24.90
N GLU A 411 -2.66 17.38 -25.74
CA GLU A 411 -3.62 18.03 -26.63
C GLU A 411 -4.73 18.76 -25.89
N ALA A 412 -5.24 18.19 -24.79
CA ALA A 412 -6.19 18.86 -23.91
C ALA A 412 -5.59 20.15 -23.32
N MET A 413 -4.35 20.08 -22.84
CA MET A 413 -3.64 21.26 -22.33
C MET A 413 -3.41 22.30 -23.44
N ARG A 414 -3.07 21.88 -24.65
CA ARG A 414 -2.93 22.81 -25.79
C ARG A 414 -4.24 23.55 -26.07
N LYS A 415 -5.37 22.84 -26.13
CA LYS A 415 -6.69 23.44 -26.32
C LYS A 415 -7.07 24.40 -25.20
N GLU A 416 -6.75 24.06 -23.95
CA GLU A 416 -6.98 24.95 -22.82
C GLU A 416 -6.15 26.24 -22.93
N LEU A 417 -4.88 26.17 -23.36
CA LEU A 417 -4.06 27.36 -23.61
C LEU A 417 -4.62 28.23 -24.75
N ASP A 418 -5.05 27.61 -25.85
CA ASP A 418 -5.62 28.32 -26.99
C ASP A 418 -6.94 29.03 -26.59
N ALA A 419 -7.73 28.43 -25.70
CA ALA A 419 -8.97 29.00 -25.15
C ALA A 419 -8.75 30.06 -24.05
N ALA A 420 -7.55 30.15 -23.47
CA ALA A 420 -7.26 31.02 -22.33
C ALA A 420 -7.20 32.52 -22.70
N GLU A 421 -7.20 32.87 -23.99
CA GLU A 421 -7.06 34.24 -24.52
C GLU A 421 -5.86 34.99 -23.89
N LEU A 422 -4.76 34.27 -23.67
CA LEU A 422 -3.53 34.79 -23.07
C LEU A 422 -2.77 35.73 -24.04
N PRO A 423 -2.09 36.78 -23.55
CA PRO A 423 -1.16 37.56 -24.37
C PRO A 423 -0.05 36.66 -24.93
N ALA A 424 0.39 36.89 -26.17
CA ALA A 424 1.38 36.04 -26.85
C ALA A 424 2.66 35.78 -26.01
N ARG A 425 3.22 36.82 -25.37
CA ARG A 425 4.39 36.71 -24.47
C ARG A 425 4.22 35.74 -23.29
N CYS A 426 2.98 35.45 -22.90
CA CYS A 426 2.64 34.55 -21.79
C CYS A 426 2.53 33.09 -22.25
N LEU A 427 2.51 32.84 -23.56
CA LEU A 427 2.39 31.51 -24.16
C LEU A 427 3.74 30.87 -24.51
N ASP A 428 4.82 31.66 -24.60
CA ASP A 428 6.13 31.17 -25.03
C ASP A 428 6.63 29.98 -24.19
N GLU A 429 6.66 30.12 -22.84
CA GLU A 429 7.12 29.05 -21.95
C GLU A 429 6.16 27.84 -21.92
N PRO A 430 4.82 28.00 -21.76
CA PRO A 430 3.89 26.88 -21.88
C PRO A 430 4.00 26.10 -23.19
N LEU A 431 4.07 26.80 -24.33
CA LEU A 431 4.20 26.15 -25.64
C LEU A 431 5.56 25.46 -25.81
N ARG A 432 6.64 26.05 -25.27
CA ARG A 432 7.96 25.41 -25.24
C ARG A 432 7.92 24.08 -24.46
N ARG A 433 7.24 24.05 -23.31
CA ARG A 433 7.07 22.82 -22.51
C ARG A 433 6.25 21.75 -23.25
N LEU A 434 5.16 22.13 -23.91
CA LEU A 434 4.37 21.19 -24.74
C LEU A 434 5.17 20.69 -25.96
N GLY A 435 6.04 21.51 -26.54
CA GLY A 435 6.98 21.10 -27.57
C GLY A 435 8.00 20.07 -27.07
N GLN A 436 8.55 20.27 -25.87
CA GLN A 436 9.42 19.29 -25.22
C GLN A 436 8.70 17.96 -24.94
N ALA A 437 7.46 18.03 -24.46
CA ALA A 437 6.62 16.85 -24.25
C ALA A 437 6.38 16.09 -25.57
N THR A 438 6.13 16.80 -26.68
CA THR A 438 5.96 16.19 -28.01
C THR A 438 7.21 15.44 -28.46
N ALA A 439 8.38 16.08 -28.40
CA ALA A 439 9.63 15.44 -28.77
C ALA A 439 9.94 14.20 -27.89
N ALA A 440 9.61 14.27 -26.59
CA ALA A 440 9.77 13.15 -25.67
C ALA A 440 8.80 12.00 -26.00
N ILE A 441 7.52 12.30 -26.27
CA ILE A 441 6.52 11.31 -26.70
C ILE A 441 6.98 10.62 -27.99
N GLU A 442 7.42 11.36 -29.00
CA GLU A 442 7.90 10.79 -30.27
C GLU A 442 9.12 9.89 -30.06
N ALA A 443 10.08 10.30 -29.22
CA ALA A 443 11.25 9.48 -28.90
C ALA A 443 10.87 8.18 -28.19
N LEU A 444 9.91 8.23 -27.26
CA LEU A 444 9.38 7.05 -26.58
C LEU A 444 8.53 6.18 -27.51
N ARG A 445 7.82 6.76 -28.48
CA ARG A 445 7.04 6.01 -29.48
C ARG A 445 7.93 5.12 -30.34
N ARG A 446 9.07 5.65 -30.80
CA ARG A 446 10.09 4.86 -31.51
C ARG A 446 10.59 3.69 -30.69
N ILE A 447 10.66 3.84 -29.36
CA ILE A 447 10.97 2.74 -28.46
C ILE A 447 9.80 1.75 -28.49
N ALA A 448 8.56 2.17 -28.22
CA ALA A 448 7.41 1.28 -28.21
C ALA A 448 7.28 0.42 -29.49
N ASP A 449 7.52 1.03 -30.65
CA ASP A 449 7.37 0.39 -31.97
C ASP A 449 8.58 -0.47 -32.39
N ALA A 450 9.70 -0.38 -31.69
CA ALA A 450 10.90 -1.15 -32.02
C ALA A 450 10.75 -2.64 -31.69
N ALA A 451 11.18 -3.51 -32.61
CA ALA A 451 11.16 -4.96 -32.42
C ALA A 451 12.37 -5.51 -31.64
N ALA A 452 13.50 -4.79 -31.60
CA ALA A 452 14.74 -5.27 -30.97
C ALA A 452 14.61 -5.33 -29.43
N PRO A 453 15.17 -6.35 -28.74
CA PRO A 453 15.15 -6.42 -27.29
C PRO A 453 15.86 -5.22 -26.65
N LEU A 454 15.35 -4.76 -25.49
CA LEU A 454 15.95 -3.67 -24.73
C LEU A 454 16.45 -4.20 -23.39
N PRO A 455 17.73 -3.96 -23.03
CA PRO A 455 18.24 -4.29 -21.71
C PRO A 455 17.42 -3.65 -20.60
N GLU A 456 17.29 -4.32 -19.46
CA GLU A 456 16.45 -3.88 -18.34
C GLU A 456 16.73 -2.44 -17.88
N GLY A 457 18.00 -2.05 -17.80
CA GLY A 457 18.40 -0.68 -17.43
C GLY A 457 17.87 0.41 -18.38
N ARG A 458 17.54 0.08 -19.63
CA ARG A 458 16.89 1.02 -20.57
C ARG A 458 15.44 1.28 -20.20
N TRP A 459 14.73 0.29 -19.66
CA TRP A 459 13.33 0.44 -19.23
C TRP A 459 13.18 1.37 -18.02
N VAL A 460 14.17 1.40 -17.12
CA VAL A 460 14.24 2.40 -16.03
C VAL A 460 14.27 3.83 -16.60
N ALA A 461 15.11 4.07 -17.60
CA ALA A 461 15.20 5.38 -18.27
C ALA A 461 13.92 5.73 -19.04
N VAL A 462 13.24 4.74 -19.64
CA VAL A 462 11.94 4.92 -20.29
C VAL A 462 10.88 5.37 -19.29
N ARG A 463 10.79 4.74 -18.11
CA ARG A 463 9.88 5.15 -17.04
C ARG A 463 10.16 6.57 -16.57
N GLY A 464 11.43 6.92 -16.34
CA GLY A 464 11.83 8.28 -15.97
C GLY A 464 11.39 9.32 -17.01
N LYS A 465 11.66 9.06 -18.29
CA LYS A 465 11.21 9.96 -19.37
C LYS A 465 9.70 10.07 -19.48
N LEU A 466 8.96 8.98 -19.28
CA LEU A 466 7.49 9.01 -19.29
C LEU A 466 6.95 9.85 -18.12
N ALA A 467 7.58 9.78 -16.95
CA ALA A 467 7.27 10.66 -15.82
C ALA A 467 7.59 12.13 -16.15
N ASP A 468 8.71 12.39 -16.82
CA ASP A 468 9.07 13.75 -17.27
C ASP A 468 8.02 14.34 -18.22
N VAL A 469 7.44 13.55 -19.14
CA VAL A 469 6.34 14.02 -20.01
C VAL A 469 5.15 14.52 -19.20
N SER A 470 4.79 13.81 -18.13
CA SER A 470 3.69 14.20 -17.24
C SER A 470 4.01 15.53 -16.53
N THR A 471 5.25 15.67 -16.07
CA THR A 471 5.74 16.90 -15.44
C THR A 471 5.74 18.07 -16.43
N MET A 472 6.12 17.86 -17.70
CA MET A 472 6.14 18.92 -18.72
C MET A 472 4.76 19.52 -18.99
N ALA A 473 3.71 18.69 -19.07
CA ALA A 473 2.34 19.17 -19.24
C ALA A 473 1.85 19.96 -18.01
N ALA A 474 2.13 19.44 -16.80
CA ALA A 474 1.81 20.13 -15.55
C ALA A 474 2.56 21.47 -15.40
N ASP A 475 3.83 21.52 -15.80
CA ASP A 475 4.65 22.73 -15.80
C ASP A 475 4.19 23.73 -16.87
N ALA A 476 3.72 23.27 -18.03
CA ALA A 476 3.11 24.14 -19.04
C ALA A 476 1.90 24.88 -18.46
N ARG A 477 1.00 24.14 -17.79
CA ARG A 477 -0.16 24.72 -17.09
C ARG A 477 0.26 25.70 -16.01
N ARG A 478 1.22 25.31 -15.16
CA ARG A 478 1.72 26.14 -14.06
C ARG A 478 2.31 27.45 -14.57
N SER A 479 3.13 27.40 -15.62
CA SER A 479 3.71 28.58 -16.26
C SER A 479 2.63 29.49 -16.84
N ALA A 480 1.63 28.94 -17.51
CA ALA A 480 0.51 29.72 -18.02
C ALA A 480 -0.28 30.39 -16.90
N MET A 481 -0.58 29.67 -15.82
CA MET A 481 -1.26 30.21 -14.65
C MET A 481 -0.46 31.31 -13.96
N ASN A 482 0.87 31.16 -13.88
CA ASN A 482 1.75 32.19 -13.34
C ASN A 482 1.68 33.48 -14.13
N GLU A 483 1.63 33.42 -15.46
CA GLU A 483 1.53 34.61 -16.31
C GLU A 483 0.11 35.18 -16.40
N LEU A 484 -0.92 34.31 -16.39
CA LEU A 484 -2.33 34.67 -16.51
C LEU A 484 -2.77 35.60 -15.38
N PHE A 485 -2.21 35.39 -14.18
CA PHE A 485 -2.75 35.95 -12.95
C PHE A 485 -1.74 36.78 -12.16
N LYS A 486 -0.59 37.15 -12.73
CA LYS A 486 0.29 38.18 -12.15
C LYS A 486 -0.47 39.50 -12.05
N VAL A 487 -0.66 40.01 -10.83
CA VAL A 487 -1.26 41.32 -10.57
C VAL A 487 -0.19 42.22 -9.96
N GLY A 488 0.36 43.16 -10.75
CA GLY A 488 1.38 44.14 -10.32
C GLY A 488 2.68 44.10 -11.13
N GLN A 489 3.52 45.14 -11.00
CA GLN A 489 4.90 45.14 -11.53
C GLN A 489 5.85 44.44 -10.56
N THR A 490 6.86 43.74 -11.09
CA THR A 490 7.90 43.07 -10.30
C THR A 490 8.53 44.05 -9.31
N GLY A 491 8.34 43.83 -8.00
CA GLY A 491 8.95 44.64 -6.94
C GLY A 491 8.01 45.55 -6.13
N GLU A 492 6.71 45.57 -6.40
CA GLU A 492 5.74 46.25 -5.51
C GLU A 492 5.37 45.39 -4.29
N LYS A 493 5.06 46.04 -3.15
CA LYS A 493 4.58 45.37 -1.93
C LYS A 493 3.22 44.72 -2.18
N GLY A 494 3.13 43.40 -2.02
CA GLY A 494 1.86 42.66 -2.09
C GLY A 494 1.58 42.00 -3.44
N ASP A 495 2.59 41.45 -4.12
CA ASP A 495 2.40 40.66 -5.33
C ASP A 495 1.62 39.36 -5.02
N PHE A 496 0.45 39.20 -5.64
CA PHE A 496 -0.40 38.02 -5.54
C PHE A 496 -1.03 37.67 -6.88
N ARG A 497 -1.51 36.43 -6.95
CA ARG A 497 -2.23 35.88 -8.09
C ARG A 497 -3.65 35.52 -7.68
N VAL A 498 -4.53 35.48 -8.66
CA VAL A 498 -5.92 35.09 -8.49
C VAL A 498 -6.24 34.00 -9.51
N ALA A 499 -6.64 32.80 -9.11
CA ALA A 499 -7.12 31.79 -10.05
C ALA A 499 -8.64 31.64 -9.98
N ILE A 500 -9.27 31.16 -11.06
CA ILE A 500 -10.68 30.75 -11.03
C ILE A 500 -10.74 29.24 -10.80
N ALA A 501 -11.70 28.79 -10.00
CA ALA A 501 -11.99 27.39 -9.77
C ALA A 501 -13.50 27.14 -9.86
N HIS A 502 -13.88 25.90 -10.20
CA HIS A 502 -15.28 25.50 -10.22
C HIS A 502 -15.83 25.34 -8.80
N SER A 503 -17.14 25.50 -8.61
CA SER A 503 -17.82 25.31 -7.32
C SER A 503 -17.63 23.90 -6.75
N LEU A 504 -17.56 22.87 -7.60
CA LEU A 504 -17.35 21.48 -7.17
C LEU A 504 -15.91 21.16 -6.75
N GLN A 505 -14.96 22.05 -7.03
CA GLN A 505 -13.55 21.79 -6.78
C GLN A 505 -13.17 22.05 -5.32
N LYS A 506 -12.56 21.07 -4.67
CA LYS A 506 -12.03 21.20 -3.30
C LYS A 506 -10.60 21.74 -3.34
N ILE A 507 -10.44 23.03 -3.06
CA ILE A 507 -9.15 23.71 -3.06
C ILE A 507 -8.39 23.41 -1.77
N ARG A 508 -7.23 22.73 -1.87
CA ARG A 508 -6.36 22.43 -0.73
C ARG A 508 -5.74 23.71 -0.15
N ARG A 509 -5.52 23.76 1.18
CA ARG A 509 -4.92 24.92 1.85
C ARG A 509 -3.50 25.25 1.38
N THR A 510 -2.71 24.23 1.09
CA THR A 510 -1.30 24.34 0.65
C THR A 510 -1.05 23.48 -0.58
N GLY A 511 0.06 23.70 -1.28
CA GLY A 511 0.48 22.94 -2.47
C GLY A 511 0.14 23.60 -3.83
N PRO A 512 0.38 22.91 -4.96
CA PRO A 512 0.10 23.45 -6.29
C PRO A 512 -1.41 23.48 -6.58
N LEU A 513 -1.87 24.42 -7.41
CA LEU A 513 -3.24 24.45 -7.95
C LEU A 513 -3.19 23.85 -9.36
N THR A 514 -3.42 22.54 -9.46
CA THR A 514 -3.17 21.80 -10.70
C THR A 514 -4.36 21.75 -11.64
N ASP A 515 -5.58 21.93 -11.12
CA ASP A 515 -6.81 21.65 -11.85
C ASP A 515 -7.68 22.90 -12.08
N ALA A 516 -7.15 24.09 -11.78
CA ALA A 516 -7.86 25.34 -12.01
C ALA A 516 -7.88 25.67 -13.50
N PRO A 517 -9.06 25.99 -14.08
CA PRO A 517 -9.17 26.39 -15.48
C PRO A 517 -8.35 27.65 -15.76
N LEU A 518 -7.64 27.67 -16.89
CA LEU A 518 -6.93 28.84 -17.41
C LEU A 518 -7.90 29.84 -18.06
N ILE A 519 -8.80 30.43 -17.28
CA ILE A 519 -9.77 31.42 -17.74
C ILE A 519 -9.59 32.76 -17.02
N ARG A 520 -9.91 33.86 -17.70
CA ARG A 520 -10.02 35.20 -17.07
C ARG A 520 -11.46 35.68 -16.91
N ARG A 521 -12.41 34.94 -17.48
CA ARG A 521 -13.83 35.28 -17.47
C ARG A 521 -14.61 34.06 -17.01
N VAL A 522 -15.50 34.27 -16.06
CA VAL A 522 -16.47 33.26 -15.65
C VAL A 522 -17.73 33.48 -16.47
N ARG A 523 -18.20 32.40 -17.10
CA ARG A 523 -19.54 32.33 -17.67
C ARG A 523 -20.39 31.46 -16.76
N LEU A 524 -21.54 31.97 -16.36
CA LEU A 524 -22.57 31.24 -15.61
C LEU A 524 -23.83 31.22 -16.49
N ASP A 525 -24.49 30.07 -16.54
CA ASP A 525 -25.77 29.88 -17.20
C ASP A 525 -26.72 29.33 -16.13
N ALA A 526 -27.82 30.04 -15.85
CA ALA A 526 -28.76 29.71 -14.78
C ALA A 526 -30.19 30.08 -15.20
N ALA A 527 -31.18 29.34 -14.72
CA ALA A 527 -32.58 29.68 -14.87
C ALA A 527 -32.99 30.85 -13.95
N ARG A 528 -34.19 31.39 -14.17
CA ARG A 528 -34.82 32.30 -13.20
C ARG A 528 -35.03 31.55 -11.88
N ASP A 529 -34.84 32.23 -10.76
CA ASP A 529 -34.95 31.65 -9.41
C ASP A 529 -33.90 30.55 -9.10
N GLU A 530 -32.77 30.58 -9.81
CA GLU A 530 -31.64 29.67 -9.58
C GLU A 530 -30.41 30.44 -9.08
N ALA A 531 -29.50 29.74 -8.40
CA ALA A 531 -28.24 30.30 -7.95
C ALA A 531 -27.07 29.49 -8.51
N GLU A 532 -26.15 30.17 -9.18
CA GLU A 532 -24.94 29.56 -9.71
C GLU A 532 -23.70 30.09 -9.01
N SER A 533 -22.69 29.23 -8.87
CA SER A 533 -21.51 29.54 -8.05
C SER A 533 -20.19 29.22 -8.74
N PHE A 534 -19.17 29.99 -8.37
CA PHE A 534 -17.79 29.74 -8.75
C PHE A 534 -16.86 30.11 -7.60
N GLN A 535 -15.59 29.75 -7.73
CA GLN A 535 -14.57 30.11 -6.77
C GLN A 535 -13.50 31.01 -7.38
N LEU A 536 -13.01 31.95 -6.59
CA LEU A 536 -11.83 32.76 -6.88
C LEU A 536 -10.78 32.45 -5.81
N VAL A 537 -9.60 32.01 -6.22
CA VAL A 537 -8.55 31.54 -5.32
C VAL A 537 -7.44 32.57 -5.26
N VAL A 538 -7.24 33.19 -4.10
CA VAL A 538 -6.14 34.12 -3.84
C VAL A 538 -4.88 33.34 -3.50
N LEU A 539 -3.80 33.62 -4.22
CA LEU A 539 -2.53 32.90 -4.20
C LEU A 539 -1.39 33.91 -3.97
N PRO A 540 -0.73 33.93 -2.81
CA PRO A 540 0.43 34.78 -2.59
C PRO A 540 1.59 34.46 -3.56
N ASN A 541 2.43 35.44 -3.84
CA ASN A 541 3.65 35.26 -4.65
C ASN A 541 4.92 35.34 -3.78
N GLY A 542 5.07 34.37 -2.88
CA GLY A 542 6.27 34.21 -2.05
C GLY A 542 6.31 35.00 -0.74
N GLN A 543 5.36 35.90 -0.50
CA GLN A 543 5.19 36.60 0.78
C GLN A 543 3.75 36.53 1.27
N ALA A 544 3.55 36.52 2.59
CA ALA A 544 2.21 36.52 3.17
C ALA A 544 1.46 37.80 2.81
N LEU A 545 0.17 37.67 2.50
CA LEU A 545 -0.72 38.79 2.24
C LEU A 545 -1.42 39.18 3.54
N LYS A 546 -1.49 40.49 3.80
CA LYS A 546 -2.13 41.05 4.98
C LYS A 546 -3.27 41.96 4.59
N ASN A 547 -4.39 41.85 5.29
CA ASN A 547 -5.56 42.72 5.11
C ASN A 547 -6.08 42.73 3.66
N VAL A 548 -6.17 41.54 3.04
CA VAL A 548 -6.76 41.36 1.71
C VAL A 548 -8.23 41.75 1.76
N LYS A 549 -8.66 42.57 0.81
CA LYS A 549 -10.04 43.07 0.68
C LYS A 549 -10.59 42.73 -0.69
N VAL A 550 -11.87 42.40 -0.72
CA VAL A 550 -12.57 41.96 -1.93
C VAL A 550 -13.90 42.69 -2.02
N GLU A 551 -14.17 43.27 -3.18
CA GLU A 551 -15.43 43.93 -3.51
C GLU A 551 -16.05 43.21 -4.72
N ALA A 552 -17.32 42.82 -4.57
CA ALA A 552 -18.11 42.20 -5.63
C ALA A 552 -19.26 43.14 -5.97
N LYS A 553 -19.42 43.47 -7.25
CA LYS A 553 -20.54 44.28 -7.75
C LYS A 553 -21.59 43.38 -8.38
N PRO A 554 -22.88 43.76 -8.37
CA PRO A 554 -23.91 43.06 -9.11
C PRO A 554 -23.53 42.90 -10.59
N LEU A 555 -23.87 41.76 -11.19
CA LEU A 555 -23.71 41.52 -12.61
C LEU A 555 -24.78 42.32 -13.36
N ALA A 556 -24.39 43.36 -14.08
CA ALA A 556 -25.32 44.27 -14.76
C ALA A 556 -25.35 44.03 -16.27
N GLY A 557 -26.54 44.08 -16.86
CA GLY A 557 -26.74 43.99 -18.31
C GLY A 557 -28.07 44.60 -18.77
N PRO A 558 -28.39 44.52 -20.07
CA PRO A 558 -29.60 45.10 -20.63
C PRO A 558 -30.91 44.60 -19.99
N GLY A 559 -30.91 43.38 -19.44
CA GLY A 559 -32.05 42.76 -18.75
C GLY A 559 -32.20 43.11 -17.27
N GLY A 560 -31.27 43.87 -16.69
CA GLY A 560 -31.26 44.24 -15.27
C GLY A 560 -29.95 43.87 -14.57
N SER A 561 -30.02 43.71 -13.25
CA SER A 561 -28.86 43.35 -12.41
C SER A 561 -29.11 42.06 -11.63
N VAL A 562 -28.13 41.15 -11.63
CA VAL A 562 -28.11 39.95 -10.80
C VAL A 562 -27.19 40.17 -9.60
N PRO A 563 -27.67 40.04 -8.35
CA PRO A 563 -26.83 40.12 -7.16
C PRO A 563 -25.70 39.10 -7.17
N LEU A 564 -24.51 39.52 -6.77
CA LEU A 564 -23.35 38.66 -6.61
C LEU A 564 -22.85 38.75 -5.16
N VAL A 565 -22.99 37.66 -4.42
CA VAL A 565 -22.55 37.55 -3.03
C VAL A 565 -21.29 36.72 -2.96
N TRP A 566 -20.37 37.05 -2.05
CA TRP A 566 -19.17 36.24 -1.83
C TRP A 566 -18.95 35.89 -0.37
N HIS A 567 -18.30 34.75 -0.15
CA HIS A 567 -17.94 34.20 1.15
C HIS A 567 -16.48 33.75 1.13
N ARG A 568 -15.82 33.80 2.29
CA ARG A 568 -14.48 33.23 2.44
C ARG A 568 -14.60 31.75 2.76
N VAL A 569 -13.97 30.87 2.00
CA VAL A 569 -13.98 29.42 2.31
C VAL A 569 -12.98 29.14 3.43
N GLY A 570 -13.45 28.66 4.57
CA GLY A 570 -12.62 28.24 5.70
C GLY A 570 -12.13 26.80 5.57
N TYR A 571 -11.18 26.43 6.44
CA TYR A 571 -10.59 25.09 6.48
C TYR A 571 -10.83 24.41 7.82
N VAL A 572 -11.09 23.10 7.78
CA VAL A 572 -11.23 22.24 8.95
C VAL A 572 -10.23 21.09 8.85
N GLU A 573 -9.51 20.81 9.93
CA GLU A 573 -8.56 19.69 9.97
C GLU A 573 -9.29 18.39 10.34
N THR A 574 -9.16 17.38 9.49
CA THR A 574 -9.74 16.05 9.73
C THR A 574 -8.73 15.11 10.36
N ALA A 575 -9.17 14.26 11.29
CA ALA A 575 -8.38 13.15 11.81
C ALA A 575 -8.40 11.94 10.85
N PRO A 576 -7.39 11.05 10.87
CA PRO A 576 -7.38 9.84 10.06
C PRO A 576 -8.57 8.92 10.39
N PRO A 577 -9.38 8.51 9.40
CA PRO A 577 -10.45 7.54 9.61
C PRO A 577 -9.93 6.10 9.68
N ALA A 578 -10.77 5.17 10.14
CA ALA A 578 -10.45 3.74 10.23
C ALA A 578 -10.49 3.00 8.87
N TYR A 579 -10.79 3.71 7.78
CA TYR A 579 -10.85 3.19 6.42
C TYR A 579 -9.87 3.95 5.51
N PRO A 580 -9.41 3.35 4.39
CA PRO A 580 -8.54 4.04 3.45
C PRO A 580 -9.21 5.32 2.93
N THR A 581 -8.53 6.44 3.06
CA THR A 581 -8.95 7.73 2.49
C THR A 581 -7.81 8.28 1.66
N GLU A 582 -8.15 8.97 0.58
CA GLU A 582 -7.16 9.58 -0.32
C GLU A 582 -6.40 10.74 0.35
N TYR A 583 -6.99 11.37 1.38
CA TYR A 583 -6.35 12.47 2.08
C TYR A 583 -6.91 12.70 3.49
N VAL A 584 -6.01 12.96 4.43
CA VAL A 584 -6.29 13.41 5.80
C VAL A 584 -5.55 14.73 6.02
N GLY A 585 -6.25 15.74 6.54
CA GLY A 585 -5.66 17.03 6.89
C GLY A 585 -6.66 18.17 6.72
N TRP A 586 -6.18 19.34 6.33
CA TRP A 586 -7.01 20.53 6.15
C TRP A 586 -7.90 20.43 4.90
N TRP A 587 -9.22 20.44 5.10
CA TRP A 587 -10.26 20.42 4.06
C TRP A 587 -11.01 21.74 3.97
N PRO A 588 -11.27 22.27 2.75
CA PRO A 588 -12.13 23.44 2.55
C PRO A 588 -13.59 23.05 2.79
N ASP A 589 -14.24 23.71 3.74
CA ASP A 589 -15.62 23.35 4.12
C ASP A 589 -16.50 24.57 4.45
N PRO A 590 -16.35 25.26 5.59
CA PRO A 590 -17.29 26.30 5.97
C PRO A 590 -17.22 27.53 5.05
N LEU A 591 -18.38 28.09 4.69
CA LEU A 591 -18.48 29.42 4.08
C LEU A 591 -18.57 30.47 5.19
N LEU A 592 -17.47 31.21 5.37
CA LEU A 592 -17.36 32.28 6.35
C LEU A 592 -17.84 33.61 5.74
N PRO A 593 -18.40 34.53 6.54
CA PRO A 593 -18.86 35.83 6.06
C PRO A 593 -17.76 36.62 5.32
N ALA A 594 -18.19 37.47 4.38
CA ALA A 594 -17.32 38.42 3.71
C ALA A 594 -16.64 39.37 4.72
N GLY A 595 -15.35 39.65 4.50
CA GLY A 595 -14.57 40.57 5.34
C GLY A 595 -13.09 40.49 5.02
N PRO A 596 -12.26 41.39 5.58
CA PRO A 596 -10.81 41.35 5.38
C PRO A 596 -10.18 40.07 5.93
N PHE A 597 -9.14 39.58 5.28
CA PHE A 597 -8.42 38.37 5.70
C PHE A 597 -6.93 38.43 5.38
N ASP A 598 -6.17 37.55 6.04
CA ASP A 598 -4.75 37.33 5.76
C ASP A 598 -4.58 36.00 5.01
N VAL A 599 -3.50 35.89 4.24
CA VAL A 599 -3.10 34.64 3.59
C VAL A 599 -1.62 34.41 3.87
N ALA A 600 -1.26 33.27 4.48
CA ALA A 600 0.14 32.93 4.72
C ALA A 600 0.89 32.67 3.40
N ALA A 601 2.21 32.86 3.39
CA ALA A 601 3.02 32.86 2.15
C ALA A 601 2.94 31.56 1.34
N ASP A 602 2.71 30.43 2.01
CA ASP A 602 2.62 29.08 1.49
C ASP A 602 1.18 28.53 1.43
N GLU A 603 0.20 29.36 1.77
CA GLU A 603 -1.22 29.03 1.75
C GLU A 603 -1.97 29.67 0.58
N ARG A 604 -3.22 29.25 0.38
CA ARG A 604 -4.15 29.86 -0.57
C ARG A 604 -5.54 30.00 0.01
N GLN A 605 -6.23 31.04 -0.41
CA GLN A 605 -7.55 31.40 0.11
C GLN A 605 -8.61 31.34 -0.99
N PRO A 606 -9.45 30.28 -1.03
CA PRO A 606 -10.61 30.23 -1.90
C PRO A 606 -11.70 31.17 -1.38
N LEU A 607 -12.35 31.85 -2.31
CA LEU A 607 -13.49 32.71 -2.09
C LEU A 607 -14.64 32.16 -2.94
N TRP A 608 -15.77 31.90 -2.29
CA TRP A 608 -16.96 31.39 -2.96
C TRP A 608 -17.84 32.53 -3.39
N PHE A 609 -18.15 32.62 -4.69
CA PHE A 609 -19.06 33.60 -5.25
C PHE A 609 -20.35 32.92 -5.69
N THR A 610 -21.49 33.53 -5.41
CA THR A 610 -22.82 33.05 -5.77
C THR A 610 -23.59 34.17 -6.46
N ALA A 611 -23.98 33.92 -7.71
CA ALA A 611 -24.90 34.75 -8.47
C ALA A 611 -26.32 34.20 -8.25
N VAL A 612 -27.19 34.98 -7.63
CA VAL A 612 -28.58 34.57 -7.33
C VAL A 612 -29.50 35.23 -8.33
N VAL A 613 -30.02 34.48 -9.30
CA VAL A 613 -30.85 35.01 -10.39
C VAL A 613 -32.25 35.30 -9.89
N PRO A 614 -32.72 36.56 -9.96
CA PRO A 614 -34.08 36.90 -9.54
C PRO A 614 -35.16 36.11 -10.31
N PRO A 615 -36.29 35.77 -9.68
CA PRO A 615 -37.43 35.12 -10.36
C PRO A 615 -37.97 35.91 -11.56
N ASP A 616 -37.80 37.23 -11.55
CA ASP A 616 -38.26 38.16 -12.57
C ASP A 616 -37.14 38.62 -13.54
N ALA A 617 -35.95 37.99 -13.49
CA ALA A 617 -34.83 38.31 -14.37
C ALA A 617 -35.23 38.17 -15.84
N LYS A 618 -34.94 39.18 -16.68
CA LYS A 618 -35.45 39.24 -18.05
C LYS A 618 -34.63 38.46 -19.05
#